data_AF-A0A7R9JCJ6-F1
#
_entry.id   AF-A0A7R9JCJ6-F1
#
_cell.length_a   1.000
_cell.length_b   1.000
_cell.length_c   1.000
_cell.angle_alpha   90.00
_cell.angle_beta   90.00
_cell.angle_gamma   90.00
#
_symmetry.space_group_name_H-M   'P 1'
#
loop_
_entity.id
_entity.type
_entity.pdbx_description
1 polymer ?
#
loop_
_entity_poly.entity_id
_entity_poly.type
_entity_poly.pdbx_seq_one_letter_code
_entity_poly.pdbx_strand_id
1 'polypeptide(L)'
;MEQKIVSQRDKQKYVDNGFLYVFDKFSVDGQIKFWRCEGKNNNCKARLHTRGEEVVKRLNEHTHDSSSPHIGAQEVVSKIKQRAAETRECTSQVINECTIGLTQAAKGVLPKADALKKLVRRKRNQINAAPPVPANLQTLIIPDRYKMYVSETDIEENFLLSDSGPDANRILIFGRQRNLQILRDAEALYGDGTFKTAPLLFAQIYTVLDRTNNHAEAAHRRLGTELGMQHPTIWKFIDALRKVQAARDIYYEHLVAGQEPTPKKRKKKRALQKSAQLSQRPVVPAPSWPRPDGSAQLSGFVLSMVIEEVDTH
;
A
#
# COMPACT_ATOMS: atom_id res chain seq x y z
N MET A 1 16.66 -18.52 -19.40
CA MET A 1 16.42 -18.62 -17.94
C MET A 1 15.24 -19.54 -17.73
N GLU A 2 15.48 -20.79 -17.34
CA GLU A 2 14.39 -21.72 -17.03
C GLU A 2 13.58 -21.21 -15.83
N GLN A 3 12.26 -21.25 -15.97
CA GLN A 3 11.32 -20.75 -14.97
C GLN A 3 11.28 -21.71 -13.78
N LYS A 4 11.93 -21.34 -12.68
CA LYS A 4 11.88 -22.10 -11.43
C LYS A 4 10.45 -22.14 -10.90
N ILE A 5 9.82 -23.32 -10.96
CA ILE A 5 8.54 -23.55 -10.32
C ILE A 5 8.75 -23.54 -8.80
N VAL A 6 7.88 -22.83 -8.09
CA VAL A 6 7.89 -22.78 -6.63
C VAL A 6 6.56 -23.24 -6.05
N SER A 7 6.62 -23.87 -4.89
CA SER A 7 5.41 -24.26 -4.15
C SER A 7 4.64 -23.05 -3.63
N GLN A 8 3.43 -23.27 -3.11
CA GLN A 8 2.65 -22.23 -2.44
C GLN A 8 3.41 -21.55 -1.28
N ARG A 9 4.31 -22.26 -0.61
CA ARG A 9 5.16 -21.77 0.49
C ARG A 9 6.59 -21.44 0.03
N ASP A 10 6.78 -21.12 -1.25
CA ASP A 10 8.04 -20.68 -1.86
C ASP A 10 9.21 -21.69 -1.77
N LYS A 11 8.93 -22.96 -1.42
CA LYS A 11 9.89 -24.07 -1.60
C LYS A 11 10.13 -24.36 -3.08
N GLN A 12 11.38 -24.65 -3.44
CA GLN A 12 11.78 -25.06 -4.78
C GLN A 12 11.03 -26.32 -5.23
N LYS A 13 10.66 -26.36 -6.50
CA LYS A 13 10.15 -27.55 -7.17
C LYS A 13 11.05 -27.93 -8.35
N TYR A 14 10.98 -29.20 -8.73
CA TYR A 14 11.72 -29.78 -9.85
C TYR A 14 10.76 -30.60 -10.70
N VAL A 15 10.90 -30.53 -12.03
CA VAL A 15 10.09 -31.31 -12.98
C VAL A 15 10.97 -32.41 -13.56
N ASP A 16 10.51 -33.66 -13.48
CA ASP A 16 11.18 -34.80 -14.11
C ASP A 16 10.11 -35.79 -14.62
N ASN A 17 10.22 -36.21 -15.88
CA ASN A 17 9.33 -37.17 -16.54
C ASN A 17 7.83 -36.89 -16.34
N GLY A 18 7.41 -35.61 -16.41
CA GLY A 18 6.01 -35.23 -16.25
C GLY A 18 5.48 -35.25 -14.80
N PHE A 19 6.38 -35.41 -13.82
CA PHE A 19 6.07 -35.35 -12.40
C PHE A 19 6.72 -34.12 -11.73
N LEU A 20 6.05 -33.63 -10.69
CA LEU A 20 6.56 -32.54 -9.85
C LEU A 20 7.11 -33.07 -8.54
N TYR A 21 8.31 -32.63 -8.21
CA TYR A 21 8.97 -32.90 -6.95
C TYR A 21 9.15 -31.61 -6.16
N VAL A 22 8.98 -31.67 -4.84
CA VAL A 22 9.20 -30.57 -3.91
C VAL A 22 10.49 -30.81 -3.15
N PHE A 23 11.31 -29.77 -3.03
CA PHE A 23 12.56 -29.84 -2.28
C PHE A 23 12.32 -30.29 -0.83
N ASP A 24 13.13 -31.24 -0.39
CA ASP A 24 13.07 -31.80 0.95
C ASP A 24 14.24 -31.31 1.80
N LYS A 25 15.47 -31.70 1.42
CA LYS A 25 16.70 -31.38 2.14
C LYS A 25 17.94 -31.64 1.26
N PHE A 26 19.11 -31.23 1.74
CA PHE A 26 20.40 -31.59 1.14
C PHE A 26 20.97 -32.89 1.75
N SER A 27 21.93 -33.49 1.04
CA SER A 27 22.88 -34.45 1.59
C SER A 27 23.82 -33.78 2.61
N VAL A 28 24.51 -34.60 3.40
CA VAL A 28 25.42 -34.13 4.46
C VAL A 28 26.53 -33.24 3.91
N ASP A 29 27.04 -33.57 2.72
CA ASP A 29 28.06 -32.79 1.98
C ASP A 29 27.50 -31.58 1.23
N GLY A 30 26.18 -31.35 1.23
CA GLY A 30 25.52 -30.25 0.54
C GLY A 30 25.46 -30.37 -0.99
N GLN A 31 26.04 -31.42 -1.58
CA GLN A 31 26.18 -31.53 -3.04
C GLN A 31 24.92 -32.08 -3.74
N ILE A 32 24.11 -32.88 -3.02
CA ILE A 32 22.93 -33.54 -3.56
C ILE A 32 21.68 -32.94 -2.94
N LYS A 33 20.73 -32.53 -3.77
CA LYS A 33 19.39 -32.14 -3.35
C LYS A 33 18.48 -33.36 -3.38
N PHE A 34 17.79 -33.60 -2.27
CA PHE A 34 16.75 -34.61 -2.18
C PHE A 34 15.38 -33.97 -2.36
N TRP A 35 14.57 -34.60 -3.19
CA TRP A 35 13.23 -34.15 -3.54
C TRP A 35 12.22 -35.25 -3.29
N ARG A 36 11.01 -34.88 -2.86
CA ARG A 36 9.87 -35.80 -2.71
C ARG A 36 8.80 -35.45 -3.71
N CYS A 37 8.13 -36.44 -4.28
CA CYS A 37 7.00 -36.20 -5.16
C CYS A 37 5.93 -35.32 -4.48
N GLU A 38 5.32 -34.41 -5.23
CA GLU A 38 4.23 -33.55 -4.74
C GLU A 38 3.02 -34.38 -4.28
N GLY A 39 2.76 -35.52 -4.92
CA GLY A 39 1.73 -36.49 -4.54
C GLY A 39 1.95 -37.20 -3.21
N LYS A 40 2.97 -36.82 -2.41
CA LYS A 40 3.27 -37.44 -1.10
C LYS A 40 2.12 -37.44 -0.10
N ASN A 41 1.20 -36.48 -0.21
CA ASN A 41 0.00 -36.43 0.64
C ASN A 41 -1.07 -37.45 0.18
N ASN A 42 -0.94 -37.97 -1.03
CA ASN A 42 -1.77 -39.02 -1.62
C ASN A 42 -0.99 -40.35 -1.67
N ASN A 43 -0.19 -40.62 -0.63
CA ASN A 43 0.61 -41.84 -0.47
C ASN A 43 1.71 -42.10 -1.52
N CYS A 44 2.05 -41.14 -2.38
CA CYS A 44 3.17 -41.31 -3.30
C CYS A 44 4.52 -41.27 -2.56
N LYS A 45 5.33 -42.32 -2.72
CA LYS A 45 6.64 -42.47 -2.06
C LYS A 45 7.81 -42.17 -3.00
N ALA A 46 7.56 -41.75 -4.23
CA ALA A 46 8.59 -41.43 -5.20
C ALA A 46 9.51 -40.30 -4.72
N ARG A 47 10.82 -40.48 -4.96
CA ARG A 47 11.87 -39.51 -4.63
C ARG A 47 12.80 -39.32 -5.81
N LEU A 48 13.42 -38.14 -5.84
CA LEU A 48 14.39 -37.74 -6.84
C LEU A 48 15.60 -37.14 -6.13
N HIS A 49 16.80 -37.45 -6.59
CA HIS A 49 18.05 -36.87 -6.11
C HIS A 49 18.72 -36.15 -7.28
N THR A 50 19.10 -34.89 -7.10
CA THR A 50 19.81 -34.12 -8.13
C THR A 50 21.12 -33.56 -7.61
N ARG A 51 22.11 -33.42 -8.48
CA ARG A 51 23.36 -32.69 -8.22
C ARG A 51 23.41 -31.54 -9.21
N GLY A 52 23.30 -30.30 -8.73
CA GLY A 52 22.99 -29.18 -9.61
C GLY A 52 21.66 -29.38 -10.33
N GLU A 53 21.70 -29.39 -11.66
CA GLU A 53 20.56 -29.60 -12.56
C GLU A 53 20.50 -31.05 -13.10
N GLU A 54 21.46 -31.91 -12.75
CA GLU A 54 21.49 -33.29 -13.22
C GLU A 54 20.75 -34.23 -12.25
N VAL A 55 19.92 -35.11 -12.81
CA VAL A 55 19.25 -36.17 -12.05
C VAL A 55 20.22 -37.32 -11.80
N VAL A 56 20.62 -37.49 -10.55
CA VAL A 56 21.55 -38.55 -10.11
C VAL A 56 20.80 -39.84 -9.79
N LYS A 57 19.60 -39.75 -9.21
CA LYS A 57 18.85 -40.94 -8.80
C LYS A 57 17.35 -40.71 -8.79
N ARG A 58 16.61 -41.70 -9.29
CA ARG A 58 15.14 -41.83 -9.14
C ARG A 58 14.88 -43.01 -8.20
N LEU A 59 14.01 -42.83 -7.22
CA LEU A 59 13.68 -43.88 -6.24
C LEU A 59 12.17 -44.04 -6.13
N ASN A 60 11.74 -45.31 -6.11
CA ASN A 60 10.35 -45.76 -6.06
C ASN A 60 9.52 -45.34 -7.28
N GLU A 61 8.51 -46.15 -7.58
CA GLU A 61 7.52 -45.84 -8.61
C GLU A 61 6.47 -44.86 -8.08
N HIS A 62 5.85 -44.11 -9.00
CA HIS A 62 4.73 -43.23 -8.67
C HIS A 62 3.44 -44.04 -8.53
N THR A 63 2.59 -43.61 -7.61
CA THR A 63 1.26 -44.21 -7.38
C THR A 63 0.14 -43.38 -8.03
N HIS A 64 0.49 -42.54 -8.99
CA HIS A 64 -0.40 -41.66 -9.72
C HIS A 64 0.23 -41.33 -11.08
N ASP A 65 -0.58 -40.84 -12.01
CA ASP A 65 -0.13 -40.50 -13.34
C ASP A 65 0.66 -39.18 -13.38
N SER A 66 1.49 -39.04 -14.40
CA SER A 66 2.11 -37.76 -14.77
C SER A 66 1.06 -36.79 -15.28
N SER A 67 1.23 -35.49 -15.05
CA SER A 67 0.23 -34.49 -15.46
C SER A 67 0.88 -33.21 -16.01
N SER A 68 0.98 -33.13 -17.34
CA SER A 68 1.40 -31.91 -18.03
C SER A 68 0.48 -30.71 -17.75
N PRO A 69 -0.87 -30.85 -17.72
CA PRO A 69 -1.76 -29.74 -17.35
C PRO A 69 -1.49 -29.18 -15.95
N HIS A 70 -1.21 -30.06 -14.97
CA HIS A 70 -0.87 -29.65 -13.61
C HIS A 70 0.49 -28.93 -13.55
N ILE A 71 1.49 -29.41 -14.30
CA ILE A 71 2.79 -28.73 -14.41
C ILE A 71 2.62 -27.32 -14.97
N GLY A 72 1.93 -27.18 -16.10
CA GLY A 72 1.68 -25.87 -16.72
C GLY A 72 0.90 -24.91 -15.80
N ALA A 73 -0.06 -25.43 -15.03
CA ALA A 73 -0.76 -24.65 -14.01
C ALA A 73 0.19 -24.16 -12.90
N GLN A 74 1.12 -25.00 -12.42
CA GLN A 74 2.09 -24.62 -11.38
C GLN A 74 3.15 -23.62 -11.88
N GLU A 75 3.59 -23.73 -13.13
CA GLU A 75 4.46 -22.73 -13.78
C GLU A 75 3.80 -21.36 -13.79
N VAL A 76 2.53 -21.30 -14.17
CA VAL A 76 1.76 -20.06 -14.27
C VAL A 76 1.51 -19.45 -12.90
N VAL A 77 1.21 -20.27 -11.89
CA VAL A 77 1.13 -19.79 -10.51
C VAL A 77 2.48 -19.21 -10.04
N SER A 78 3.60 -19.82 -10.43
CA SER A 78 4.94 -19.31 -10.10
C SER A 78 5.23 -17.98 -10.80
N LYS A 79 4.84 -17.85 -12.08
CA LYS A 79 4.91 -16.57 -12.84
C LYS A 79 4.07 -15.48 -12.19
N ILE A 80 2.84 -15.80 -11.77
CA ILE A 80 1.97 -14.85 -11.07
C ILE A 80 2.64 -14.35 -9.79
N LYS A 81 3.26 -15.25 -9.01
CA LYS A 81 3.99 -14.84 -7.79
C LYS A 81 5.16 -13.92 -8.09
N GLN A 82 5.92 -14.22 -9.14
CA GLN A 82 7.06 -13.43 -9.56
C GLN A 82 6.61 -12.04 -10.03
N ARG A 83 5.68 -11.99 -10.99
CA ARG A 83 5.14 -10.72 -11.53
C ARG A 83 4.47 -9.88 -10.45
N ALA A 84 3.75 -10.51 -9.51
CA ALA A 84 3.16 -9.81 -8.37
C ALA A 84 4.21 -9.12 -7.46
N ALA A 85 5.44 -9.63 -7.43
CA ALA A 85 6.55 -9.07 -6.68
C ALA A 85 7.29 -7.95 -7.45
N GLU A 86 7.34 -8.07 -8.77
CA GLU A 86 8.13 -7.20 -9.65
C GLU A 86 7.34 -6.03 -10.26
N THR A 87 6.00 -6.12 -10.34
CA THR A 87 5.16 -5.12 -11.01
C THR A 87 4.09 -4.49 -10.10
N ARG A 88 3.69 -3.26 -10.45
CA ARG A 88 2.63 -2.48 -9.77
C ARG A 88 1.24 -2.63 -10.41
N GLU A 89 1.09 -3.50 -11.41
CA GLU A 89 -0.15 -3.70 -12.17
C GLU A 89 -1.32 -4.13 -11.26
N CYS A 90 -2.57 -3.88 -11.67
CA CYS A 90 -3.71 -4.35 -10.89
C CYS A 90 -3.77 -5.89 -10.85
N THR A 91 -4.41 -6.47 -9.83
CA THR A 91 -4.42 -7.94 -9.63
C THR A 91 -4.98 -8.70 -10.81
N SER A 92 -6.01 -8.18 -11.47
CA SER A 92 -6.60 -8.80 -12.66
C SER A 92 -5.63 -8.81 -13.83
N GLN A 93 -4.89 -7.72 -14.05
CA GLN A 93 -3.89 -7.65 -15.11
C GLN A 93 -2.76 -8.65 -14.90
N VAL A 94 -2.20 -8.74 -13.68
CA VAL A 94 -1.18 -9.75 -13.35
C VAL A 94 -1.64 -11.17 -13.68
N ILE A 95 -2.88 -11.53 -13.29
CA ILE A 95 -3.42 -12.86 -13.54
C ILE A 95 -3.64 -13.07 -15.04
N ASN A 96 -4.30 -12.13 -15.72
CA ASN A 96 -4.63 -12.24 -17.13
C ASN A 96 -3.36 -12.44 -17.96
N GLU A 97 -2.37 -11.57 -17.81
CA GLU A 97 -1.09 -11.63 -18.54
C GLU A 97 -0.38 -12.97 -18.35
N CYS A 98 -0.32 -13.48 -17.11
CA CYS A 98 0.31 -14.78 -16.86
C CYS A 98 -0.51 -15.98 -17.37
N THR A 99 -1.80 -15.79 -17.67
CA THR A 99 -2.69 -16.84 -18.16
C THR A 99 -2.90 -16.82 -19.68
N ILE A 100 -2.31 -15.86 -20.39
CA ILE A 100 -2.33 -15.82 -21.85
C ILE A 100 -1.59 -17.07 -22.38
N GLY A 101 -2.19 -17.72 -23.38
CA GLY A 101 -1.57 -18.86 -24.06
C GLY A 101 -1.64 -20.21 -23.33
N LEU A 102 -2.26 -20.32 -22.14
CA LEU A 102 -2.46 -21.66 -21.53
C LEU A 102 -3.44 -22.51 -22.34
N THR A 103 -3.14 -23.80 -22.40
CA THR A 103 -4.07 -24.82 -22.90
C THR A 103 -5.32 -24.90 -22.04
N GLN A 104 -6.43 -25.33 -22.64
CA GLN A 104 -7.71 -25.47 -21.92
C GLN A 104 -7.62 -26.49 -20.77
N ALA A 105 -6.85 -27.57 -20.97
CA ALA A 105 -6.59 -28.56 -19.92
C ALA A 105 -5.86 -27.94 -18.72
N ALA A 106 -4.81 -27.13 -18.96
CA ALA A 106 -4.08 -26.47 -17.89
C ALA A 106 -4.96 -25.44 -17.15
N LYS A 107 -5.82 -24.71 -17.87
CA LYS A 107 -6.81 -23.80 -17.28
C LYS A 107 -7.80 -24.53 -16.37
N GLY A 108 -8.20 -25.75 -16.73
CA GLY A 108 -9.09 -26.58 -15.92
C GLY A 108 -8.51 -27.00 -14.56
N VAL A 109 -7.18 -27.07 -14.45
CA VAL A 109 -6.47 -27.47 -13.22
C VAL A 109 -5.97 -26.25 -12.41
N LEU A 110 -6.06 -25.04 -12.97
CA LEU A 110 -5.67 -23.83 -12.25
C LEU A 110 -6.49 -23.63 -10.97
N PRO A 111 -5.87 -23.06 -9.92
CA PRO A 111 -6.63 -22.57 -8.78
C PRO A 111 -7.70 -21.57 -9.20
N LYS A 112 -8.82 -21.56 -8.47
CA LYS A 112 -9.91 -20.60 -8.69
C LYS A 112 -9.40 -19.15 -8.69
N ALA A 113 -10.03 -18.29 -9.49
CA ALA A 113 -9.63 -16.89 -9.65
C ALA A 113 -9.46 -16.14 -8.31
N ASP A 114 -10.33 -16.37 -7.32
CA ASP A 114 -10.21 -15.73 -6.01
C ASP A 114 -9.00 -16.22 -5.21
N ALA A 115 -8.58 -17.47 -5.37
CA ALA A 115 -7.36 -17.98 -4.77
C ALA A 115 -6.13 -17.29 -5.39
N LEU A 116 -6.13 -17.10 -6.72
CA LEU A 116 -5.07 -16.35 -7.41
C LEU A 116 -5.03 -14.88 -6.96
N LYS A 117 -6.19 -14.21 -6.86
CA LYS A 117 -6.27 -12.84 -6.33
C LYS A 117 -5.70 -12.74 -4.91
N LYS A 118 -6.07 -13.68 -4.03
CA LYS A 118 -5.53 -13.75 -2.66
C LYS A 118 -4.02 -13.99 -2.66
N LEU A 119 -3.52 -14.84 -3.54
CA LEU A 119 -2.09 -15.10 -3.69
C LEU A 119 -1.30 -13.85 -4.08
N VAL A 120 -1.77 -13.10 -5.09
CA VAL A 120 -1.16 -11.82 -5.50
C VAL A 120 -1.13 -10.83 -4.34
N ARG A 121 -2.28 -10.63 -3.67
CA ARG A 121 -2.38 -9.74 -2.51
C ARG A 121 -1.44 -10.15 -1.38
N ARG A 122 -1.37 -11.45 -1.06
CA ARG A 122 -0.49 -11.97 -0.02
C ARG A 122 0.98 -11.71 -0.35
N LYS A 123 1.41 -11.98 -1.59
CA LYS A 123 2.80 -11.79 -2.00
C LYS A 123 3.20 -10.31 -1.92
N ARG A 124 2.34 -9.42 -2.40
CA ARG A 124 2.53 -7.96 -2.27
C ARG A 124 2.58 -7.52 -0.81
N ASN A 125 1.67 -8.02 0.03
CA ASN A 125 1.66 -7.69 1.46
C ASN A 125 2.89 -8.22 2.22
N GLN A 126 3.53 -9.30 1.75
CA GLN A 126 4.79 -9.79 2.33
C GLN A 126 5.96 -8.86 1.98
N ILE A 127 6.03 -8.38 0.74
CA ILE A 127 7.08 -7.45 0.30
C ILE A 127 6.88 -6.08 0.94
N ASN A 128 5.63 -5.63 0.98
CA ASN A 128 5.21 -4.39 1.62
C ASN A 128 4.95 -4.56 3.11
N ALA A 129 5.36 -5.67 3.72
CA ALA A 129 5.16 -5.90 5.15
C ALA A 129 5.80 -4.76 5.91
N ALA A 130 4.99 -4.05 6.68
CA ALA A 130 5.46 -2.96 7.53
C ALA A 130 6.56 -3.48 8.45
N PRO A 131 7.62 -2.68 8.73
CA PRO A 131 8.59 -3.04 9.75
C PRO A 131 7.90 -3.34 11.08
N PRO A 132 8.56 -4.08 11.99
CA PRO A 132 8.10 -4.17 13.37
C PRO A 132 7.80 -2.78 13.93
N VAL A 133 6.73 -2.66 14.72
CA VAL A 133 6.44 -1.40 15.42
C VAL A 133 7.58 -1.19 16.43
N PRO A 134 8.26 -0.05 16.41
CA PRO A 134 9.36 0.20 17.34
C PRO A 134 8.81 0.33 18.78
N ALA A 135 9.68 0.06 19.75
CA ALA A 135 9.30 0.14 21.17
C ALA A 135 9.17 1.59 21.67
N ASN A 136 9.88 2.54 21.03
CA ASN A 136 9.91 3.96 21.38
C ASN A 136 10.35 4.82 20.18
N LEU A 137 10.24 6.15 20.27
CA LEU A 137 10.58 7.07 19.17
C LEU A 137 12.08 7.15 18.85
N GLN A 138 12.96 6.87 19.81
CA GLN A 138 14.40 6.85 19.58
C GLN A 138 14.83 5.70 18.65
N THR A 139 14.15 4.55 18.75
CA THR A 139 14.42 3.37 17.92
C THR A 139 13.60 3.35 16.61
N LEU A 140 12.72 4.32 16.39
CA LEU A 140 11.94 4.43 15.17
C LEU A 140 12.85 4.78 13.98
N ILE A 141 12.99 3.87 13.03
CA ILE A 141 13.64 4.16 11.75
C ILE A 141 12.57 4.15 10.69
N ILE A 142 12.30 5.30 10.05
CA ILE A 142 11.33 5.39 8.94
C ILE A 142 12.02 4.90 7.67
N PRO A 143 11.59 3.77 7.06
CA PRO A 143 12.14 3.34 5.78
C PRO A 143 11.82 4.33 4.66
N ASP A 144 12.67 4.40 3.63
CA ASP A 144 12.52 5.39 2.55
C ASP A 144 11.17 5.29 1.82
N ARG A 145 10.63 4.07 1.67
CA ARG A 145 9.29 3.89 1.10
C ARG A 145 8.19 4.60 1.88
N TYR A 146 8.38 4.88 3.17
CA TYR A 146 7.47 5.65 4.03
C TYR A 146 7.78 7.16 4.05
N LYS A 147 8.92 7.57 3.49
CA LYS A 147 9.28 8.97 3.27
C LYS A 147 8.80 9.52 1.93
N MET A 148 8.47 8.67 0.95
CA MET A 148 8.13 9.10 -0.42
C MET A 148 6.63 9.02 -0.76
N TYR A 149 6.07 10.05 -1.39
CA TYR A 149 4.73 10.03 -1.96
C TYR A 149 4.83 9.74 -3.46
N VAL A 150 3.97 8.86 -3.97
CA VAL A 150 3.87 8.55 -5.41
C VAL A 150 2.44 8.87 -5.84
N SER A 151 2.28 9.81 -6.77
CA SER A 151 0.97 10.16 -7.33
C SER A 151 0.44 9.08 -8.29
N GLU A 152 -0.81 9.21 -8.72
CA GLU A 152 -1.37 8.34 -9.77
C GLU A 152 -0.67 8.51 -11.13
N THR A 153 0.02 9.64 -11.32
CA THR A 153 0.82 9.97 -12.50
C THR A 153 2.30 9.56 -12.37
N ASP A 154 2.63 8.69 -11.41
CA ASP A 154 3.99 8.22 -11.10
C ASP A 154 5.00 9.34 -10.81
N ILE A 155 4.51 10.50 -10.33
CA ILE A 155 5.37 11.55 -9.81
C ILE A 155 5.75 11.16 -8.38
N GLU A 156 7.04 10.93 -8.17
CA GLU A 156 7.60 10.69 -6.85
C GLU A 156 8.08 12.00 -6.22
N GLU A 157 7.68 12.25 -4.97
CA GLU A 157 8.22 13.37 -4.20
C GLU A 157 8.36 13.05 -2.72
N ASN A 158 9.09 13.89 -2.01
CA ASN A 158 9.25 13.74 -0.57
C ASN A 158 7.93 13.99 0.17
N PHE A 159 7.56 13.04 1.02
CA PHE A 159 6.38 13.07 1.87
C PHE A 159 6.70 13.38 3.33
N LEU A 160 7.88 12.94 3.80
CA LEU A 160 8.40 13.29 5.12
C LEU A 160 9.23 14.57 4.98
N LEU A 161 8.58 15.71 5.18
CA LEU A 161 9.18 17.03 4.99
C LEU A 161 10.21 17.37 6.06
N SER A 162 10.01 16.88 7.28
CA SER A 162 10.96 17.08 8.39
C SER A 162 10.85 15.95 9.41
N ASP A 163 11.97 15.64 10.03
CA ASP A 163 12.13 14.67 11.10
C ASP A 163 13.16 15.25 12.08
N SER A 164 12.74 15.55 13.31
CA SER A 164 13.63 16.15 14.31
C SER A 164 14.72 15.20 14.81
N GLY A 165 14.66 13.91 14.45
CA GLY A 165 15.66 12.90 14.81
C GLY A 165 15.23 12.03 16.00
N PRO A 166 16.05 11.03 16.35
CA PRO A 166 15.73 10.03 17.37
C PRO A 166 15.80 10.64 18.77
N ASP A 167 14.70 11.28 19.17
CA ASP A 167 14.51 11.88 20.49
C ASP A 167 13.20 11.37 21.13
N ALA A 168 13.08 11.57 22.45
CA ALA A 168 11.83 11.32 23.16
C ALA A 168 10.72 12.31 22.75
N ASN A 169 11.04 13.50 22.23
CA ASN A 169 10.08 14.49 21.74
C ASN A 169 10.15 14.61 20.22
N ARG A 170 10.32 13.48 19.53
CA ARG A 170 10.53 13.49 18.08
C ARG A 170 9.29 13.97 17.34
N ILE A 171 9.48 14.98 16.48
CA ILE A 171 8.44 15.55 15.64
C ILE A 171 8.63 15.07 14.20
N LEU A 172 7.56 14.55 13.62
CA LEU A 172 7.52 14.17 12.20
C LEU A 172 6.55 15.08 11.46
N ILE A 173 7.03 15.70 10.38
CA ILE A 173 6.20 16.56 9.53
C ILE A 173 5.95 15.87 8.21
N PHE A 174 4.69 15.47 7.97
CA PHE A 174 4.25 14.88 6.72
C PHE A 174 3.46 15.87 5.87
N GLY A 175 3.77 15.91 4.58
CA GLY A 175 3.10 16.72 3.57
C GLY A 175 3.81 16.62 2.24
N ARG A 176 3.40 17.45 1.27
CA ARG A 176 4.09 17.57 -0.03
C ARG A 176 4.71 18.97 -0.15
N GLN A 177 5.67 19.14 -1.04
CA GLN A 177 6.28 20.46 -1.26
C GLN A 177 5.23 21.49 -1.72
N ARG A 178 4.25 21.03 -2.51
CA ARG A 178 3.09 21.83 -2.93
C ARG A 178 2.23 22.30 -1.76
N ASN A 179 2.07 21.47 -0.71
CA ASN A 179 1.34 21.89 0.49
C ASN A 179 2.00 23.12 1.12
N LEU A 180 3.33 23.12 1.23
CA LEU A 180 4.08 24.25 1.80
C LEU A 180 3.96 25.52 0.94
N GLN A 181 3.94 25.39 -0.39
CA GLN A 181 3.72 26.54 -1.28
C GLN A 181 2.35 27.18 -1.02
N ILE A 182 1.29 26.38 -0.91
CA ILE A 182 -0.03 26.97 -0.67
C ILE A 182 -0.16 27.54 0.74
N LEU A 183 0.47 26.92 1.74
CA LEU A 183 0.51 27.50 3.09
C LEU A 183 1.30 28.81 3.13
N ARG A 184 2.34 28.96 2.31
CA ARG A 184 3.12 30.21 2.19
C ARG A 184 2.28 31.34 1.59
N ASP A 185 1.47 31.02 0.59
CA ASP A 185 0.65 32.00 -0.14
C ASP A 185 -0.72 32.23 0.53
N ALA A 186 -1.02 31.52 1.63
CA ALA A 186 -2.27 31.63 2.35
C ALA A 186 -2.32 32.93 3.18
N GLU A 187 -3.45 33.62 3.12
CA GLU A 187 -3.70 34.83 3.93
C GLU A 187 -3.79 34.51 5.44
N ALA A 188 -4.25 33.31 5.78
CA ALA A 188 -4.38 32.85 7.16
C ALA A 188 -4.13 31.35 7.28
N LEU A 189 -3.48 30.97 8.38
CA LEU A 189 -3.20 29.58 8.75
C LEU A 189 -4.06 29.15 9.93
N TYR A 190 -4.57 27.93 9.85
CA TYR A 190 -5.41 27.30 10.84
C TYR A 190 -4.80 25.97 11.24
N GLY A 191 -4.63 25.79 12.55
CA GLY A 191 -4.10 24.57 13.13
C GLY A 191 -5.12 23.93 14.06
N ASP A 192 -5.22 22.60 14.03
CA ASP A 192 -6.02 21.83 14.99
C ASP A 192 -5.36 20.50 15.36
N GLY A 193 -5.45 20.14 16.64
CA GLY A 193 -4.85 18.96 17.23
C GLY A 193 -5.89 17.86 17.51
N THR A 194 -5.52 16.60 17.28
CA THR A 194 -6.35 15.45 17.69
C THR A 194 -5.51 14.36 18.33
N PHE A 195 -6.00 13.83 19.45
CA PHE A 195 -5.40 12.72 20.19
C PHE A 195 -5.97 11.35 19.74
N LYS A 196 -7.24 11.31 19.28
CA LYS A 196 -8.00 10.07 19.06
C LYS A 196 -7.44 9.17 17.96
N THR A 197 -6.77 9.77 16.99
CA THR A 197 -6.19 9.06 15.83
C THR A 197 -4.67 9.02 15.87
N ALA A 198 -4.04 9.52 16.94
CA ALA A 198 -2.59 9.59 17.07
C ALA A 198 -1.98 8.17 17.08
N PRO A 199 -0.88 7.93 16.34
CA PRO A 199 -0.22 6.63 16.36
C PRO A 199 0.28 6.28 17.76
N LEU A 200 0.41 4.98 18.07
CA LEU A 200 0.71 4.49 19.42
C LEU A 200 1.93 5.11 20.14
N LEU A 201 2.91 5.63 19.40
CA LEU A 201 4.12 6.25 19.97
C LEU A 201 4.06 7.78 20.00
N PHE A 202 2.92 8.39 19.65
CA PHE A 202 2.77 9.82 19.58
C PHE A 202 1.52 10.25 20.34
N ALA A 203 1.62 11.33 21.10
CA ALA A 203 0.50 11.85 21.86
C ALA A 203 -0.57 12.49 20.96
N GLN A 204 -0.15 13.25 19.94
CA GLN A 204 -1.08 14.08 19.17
C GLN A 204 -0.73 14.13 17.68
N ILE A 205 -1.76 14.35 16.87
CA ILE A 205 -1.63 14.77 15.49
C ILE A 205 -2.11 16.20 15.39
N TYR A 206 -1.26 17.06 14.87
CA TYR A 206 -1.59 18.43 14.51
C TYR A 206 -1.78 18.54 13.00
N THR A 207 -2.81 19.26 12.56
CA THR A 207 -3.05 19.54 11.13
C THR A 207 -3.02 21.03 10.88
N VAL A 208 -2.21 21.48 9.92
CA VAL A 208 -2.13 22.90 9.49
C VAL A 208 -2.75 23.07 8.11
N LEU A 209 -3.61 24.09 7.96
CA LEU A 209 -4.42 24.38 6.78
C LEU A 209 -4.51 25.87 6.47
N ASP A 210 -4.79 26.20 5.22
CA ASP A 210 -4.96 27.56 4.65
C ASP A 210 -6.40 28.11 4.76
N ARG A 211 -7.29 27.46 5.53
CA ARG A 211 -8.76 27.68 5.41
C ARG A 211 -9.50 28.09 6.67
N THR A 212 -10.07 27.13 7.40
CA THR A 212 -10.87 27.38 8.61
C THR A 212 -10.78 26.17 9.52
N ASN A 213 -11.06 26.36 10.81
CA ASN A 213 -11.01 25.28 11.78
C ASN A 213 -11.92 24.07 11.40
N ASN A 214 -13.10 24.34 10.84
CA ASN A 214 -14.02 23.31 10.35
C ASN A 214 -13.40 22.37 9.30
N HIS A 215 -12.41 22.84 8.54
CA HIS A 215 -11.69 22.01 7.58
C HIS A 215 -10.67 21.09 8.24
N ALA A 216 -10.08 21.50 9.36
CA ALA A 216 -9.15 20.69 10.13
C ALA A 216 -9.90 19.52 10.80
N GLU A 217 -11.03 19.81 11.45
CA GLU A 217 -11.93 18.78 11.98
C GLU A 217 -12.43 17.81 10.89
N ALA A 218 -12.70 18.31 9.69
CA ALA A 218 -13.10 17.48 8.57
C ALA A 218 -11.96 16.59 8.06
N ALA A 219 -10.71 17.06 8.12
CA ALA A 219 -9.52 16.26 7.81
C ALA A 219 -9.34 15.15 8.84
N HIS A 220 -9.43 15.47 10.14
CA HIS A 220 -9.38 14.49 11.23
C HIS A 220 -10.46 13.41 11.10
N ARG A 221 -11.70 13.78 10.79
CA ARG A 221 -12.79 12.80 10.55
C ARG A 221 -12.52 11.89 9.36
N ARG A 222 -11.93 12.42 8.28
CA ARG A 222 -11.57 11.60 7.11
C ARG A 222 -10.44 10.65 7.44
N LEU A 223 -9.42 11.13 8.15
CA LEU A 223 -8.31 10.31 8.62
C LEU A 223 -8.79 9.19 9.54
N GLY A 224 -9.66 9.50 10.50
CA GLY A 224 -10.30 8.49 11.35
C GLY A 224 -11.15 7.48 10.58
N THR A 225 -11.87 7.93 9.53
CA THR A 225 -12.64 7.04 8.64
C THR A 225 -11.72 6.10 7.85
N GLU A 226 -10.61 6.62 7.32
CA GLU A 226 -9.67 5.82 6.52
C GLU A 226 -8.89 4.82 7.38
N LEU A 227 -8.57 5.20 8.62
CA LEU A 227 -7.91 4.33 9.58
C LEU A 227 -8.85 3.22 10.09
N GLY A 228 -10.13 3.55 10.34
CA GLY A 228 -11.11 2.61 10.88
C GLY A 228 -10.77 2.05 12.27
N MET A 229 -9.79 2.64 12.95
CA MET A 229 -9.30 2.21 14.26
C MET A 229 -8.79 3.39 15.08
N GLN A 230 -8.85 3.27 16.41
CA GLN A 230 -8.19 4.19 17.33
C GLN A 230 -6.74 3.71 17.55
N HIS A 231 -5.81 4.66 17.61
CA HIS A 231 -4.38 4.43 17.82
C HIS A 231 -3.71 3.44 16.84
N PRO A 232 -3.53 3.82 15.55
CA PRO A 232 -2.86 2.96 14.58
C PRO A 232 -1.36 2.80 14.84
N THR A 233 -0.74 1.84 14.17
CA THR A 233 0.72 1.82 14.06
C THR A 233 1.18 2.98 13.18
N ILE A 234 2.40 3.47 13.38
CA ILE A 234 2.98 4.57 12.57
C ILE A 234 2.94 4.24 11.06
N TRP A 235 3.13 2.98 10.68
CA TRP A 235 3.08 2.54 9.29
C TRP A 235 1.68 2.67 8.67
N LYS A 236 0.66 2.16 9.38
CA LYS A 236 -0.74 2.30 8.95
C LYS A 236 -1.17 3.76 8.90
N PHE A 237 -0.65 4.56 9.82
CA PHE A 237 -0.90 5.99 9.86
C PHE A 237 -0.36 6.70 8.62
N ILE A 238 0.91 6.48 8.27
CA ILE A 238 1.53 7.07 7.07
C ILE A 238 0.78 6.63 5.81
N ASP A 239 0.41 5.34 5.71
CA ASP A 239 -0.37 4.84 4.57
C ASP A 239 -1.75 5.51 4.46
N ALA A 240 -2.44 5.72 5.59
CA ALA A 240 -3.71 6.43 5.61
C ALA A 240 -3.57 7.90 5.23
N LEU A 241 -2.53 8.58 5.73
CA LEU A 241 -2.22 9.96 5.35
C LEU A 241 -2.03 10.09 3.84
N ARG A 242 -1.27 9.18 3.22
CA ARG A 242 -1.04 9.18 1.77
C ARG A 242 -2.32 8.99 0.97
N LYS A 243 -3.20 8.08 1.39
CA LYS A 243 -4.49 7.88 0.72
C LYS A 243 -5.39 9.10 0.83
N VAL A 244 -5.44 9.74 2.00
CA VAL A 244 -6.19 10.99 2.21
C VAL A 244 -5.63 12.10 1.32
N GLN A 245 -4.31 12.17 1.17
CA GLN A 245 -3.64 13.10 0.25
C GLN A 245 -4.00 12.81 -1.22
N ALA A 246 -3.87 11.55 -1.67
CA ALA A 246 -4.19 11.14 -3.05
C ALA A 246 -5.63 11.44 -3.45
N ALA A 247 -6.59 11.11 -2.59
CA ALA A 247 -8.01 11.43 -2.85
C ALA A 247 -8.28 12.94 -2.99
N ARG A 248 -7.43 13.79 -2.38
CA ARG A 248 -7.52 15.25 -2.52
C ARG A 248 -6.80 15.77 -3.73
N ASP A 249 -5.67 15.18 -4.10
CA ASP A 249 -4.93 15.56 -5.30
C ASP A 249 -5.79 15.34 -6.55
N ILE A 250 -6.47 14.19 -6.67
CA ILE A 250 -7.45 13.94 -7.75
C ILE A 250 -8.54 15.01 -7.78
N TYR A 251 -9.05 15.41 -6.61
CA TYR A 251 -10.06 16.45 -6.53
C TYR A 251 -9.54 17.81 -6.97
N TYR A 252 -8.29 18.12 -6.63
CA TYR A 252 -7.63 19.36 -7.01
C TYR A 252 -7.32 19.40 -8.51
N GLU A 253 -6.82 18.31 -9.08
CA GLU A 253 -6.55 18.18 -10.51
C GLU A 253 -7.81 18.37 -11.35
N HIS A 254 -8.94 17.78 -10.94
CA HIS A 254 -10.24 18.06 -11.58
C HIS A 254 -10.62 19.54 -11.53
N LEU A 255 -10.36 20.24 -10.42
CA LEU A 255 -10.63 21.68 -10.30
C LEU A 255 -9.72 22.51 -11.21
N VAL A 256 -8.43 22.19 -11.29
CA VAL A 256 -7.47 22.87 -12.17
C VAL A 256 -7.80 22.62 -13.64
N ALA A 257 -8.27 21.42 -13.98
CA ALA A 257 -8.75 21.07 -15.32
C ALA A 257 -10.10 21.72 -15.68
N GLY A 258 -10.66 22.58 -14.82
CA GLY A 258 -11.92 23.27 -15.04
C GLY A 258 -13.16 22.36 -14.98
N GLN A 259 -13.01 21.11 -14.52
CA GLN A 259 -14.12 20.18 -14.41
C GLN A 259 -15.00 20.51 -13.20
N GLU A 260 -16.32 20.58 -13.40
CA GLU A 260 -17.23 20.88 -12.30
C GLU A 260 -17.23 19.77 -11.24
N PRO A 261 -17.23 20.11 -9.93
CA PRO A 261 -17.36 19.11 -8.88
C PRO A 261 -18.69 18.37 -8.98
N THR A 262 -18.70 17.10 -8.54
CA THR A 262 -19.88 16.23 -8.64
C THR A 262 -21.16 16.87 -8.08
N PRO A 263 -22.35 16.54 -8.63
CA PRO A 263 -23.63 17.20 -8.28
C PRO A 263 -23.95 17.23 -6.77
N LYS A 264 -23.62 16.14 -6.04
CA LYS A 264 -23.75 16.05 -4.58
C LYS A 264 -22.92 17.13 -3.85
N LYS A 265 -21.69 17.40 -4.33
CA LYS A 265 -20.79 18.41 -3.77
C LYS A 265 -21.26 19.84 -4.10
N ARG A 266 -21.84 20.07 -5.29
CA ARG A 266 -22.47 21.36 -5.68
C ARG A 266 -23.60 21.74 -4.71
N LYS A 267 -24.48 20.79 -4.38
CA LYS A 267 -25.59 21.00 -3.44
C LYS A 267 -25.10 21.36 -2.03
N LYS A 268 -24.04 20.70 -1.56
CA LYS A 268 -23.40 20.96 -0.25
C LYS A 268 -22.70 22.32 -0.20
N LYS A 269 -22.02 22.72 -1.29
CA LYS A 269 -21.40 24.05 -1.43
C LYS A 269 -22.45 25.18 -1.40
N ARG A 270 -23.56 25.01 -2.13
CA ARG A 270 -24.70 25.95 -2.10
C ARG A 270 -25.33 26.07 -0.71
N ALA A 271 -25.46 24.96 0.01
CA ALA A 271 -25.99 24.97 1.38
C ALA A 271 -25.07 25.70 2.37
N LEU A 272 -23.74 25.48 2.28
CA LEU A 272 -22.75 26.18 3.11
C LEU A 272 -22.68 27.69 2.80
N GLN A 273 -22.81 28.09 1.53
CA GLN A 273 -22.89 29.50 1.15
C GLN A 273 -24.17 30.16 1.71
N LYS A 274 -25.28 29.43 1.71
CA LYS A 274 -26.54 29.89 2.30
C LYS A 274 -26.46 30.03 3.82
N SER A 275 -25.82 29.09 4.52
CA SER A 275 -25.64 29.17 5.98
C SER A 275 -24.68 30.29 6.41
N ALA A 276 -23.63 30.55 5.62
CA ALA A 276 -22.71 31.67 5.87
C ALA A 276 -23.38 33.05 5.66
N GLN A 277 -24.37 33.13 4.76
CA GLN A 277 -25.18 34.34 4.59
C GLN A 277 -26.15 34.60 5.75
N LEU A 278 -26.57 33.56 6.48
CA LEU A 278 -27.52 33.68 7.59
C LEU A 278 -26.87 34.02 8.96
N SER A 279 -25.56 33.90 9.14
CA SER A 279 -24.89 34.11 10.44
C SER A 279 -24.23 35.49 10.60
N GLN A 280 -24.77 36.55 10.00
CA GLN A 280 -24.28 37.92 10.19
C GLN A 280 -24.48 38.39 11.65
N ARG A 281 -23.52 38.07 12.53
CA ARG A 281 -23.20 38.87 13.72
C ARG A 281 -22.12 39.89 13.33
N PRO A 282 -22.13 41.11 13.89
CA PRO A 282 -21.22 42.16 13.45
C PRO A 282 -19.78 41.79 13.86
N VAL A 283 -18.92 41.64 12.86
CA VAL A 283 -17.46 41.63 13.02
C VAL A 283 -16.95 42.93 12.41
N VAL A 284 -16.06 43.59 13.15
CA VAL A 284 -15.37 44.86 12.85
C VAL A 284 -14.85 44.89 11.40
N PRO A 285 -14.94 46.01 10.65
CA PRO A 285 -14.71 46.00 9.21
C PRO A 285 -13.22 45.84 8.88
N ALA A 286 -12.90 44.83 8.07
CA ALA A 286 -11.63 44.76 7.34
C ALA A 286 -11.74 45.56 6.03
N PRO A 287 -10.67 46.23 5.58
CA PRO A 287 -10.71 47.13 4.42
C PRO A 287 -10.93 46.35 3.11
N SER A 288 -11.85 46.85 2.30
CA SER A 288 -12.17 46.39 0.95
C SER A 288 -11.09 46.78 -0.06
N TRP A 289 -10.73 45.91 -1.04
CA TRP A 289 -10.47 46.19 -2.49
C TRP A 289 -10.16 44.84 -3.24
N PRO A 290 -10.13 44.80 -4.59
CA PRO A 290 -11.04 44.06 -5.47
C PRO A 290 -10.60 42.62 -5.83
N ARG A 291 -11.56 41.83 -6.32
CA ARG A 291 -11.37 40.44 -6.77
C ARG A 291 -10.70 40.37 -8.15
N PRO A 292 -9.78 39.41 -8.38
CA PRO A 292 -9.58 38.86 -9.72
C PRO A 292 -10.82 38.04 -10.10
N ASP A 293 -11.26 38.27 -11.31
CA ASP A 293 -12.25 37.56 -12.08
C ASP A 293 -12.07 36.03 -12.08
N GLY A 294 -13.18 35.35 -11.78
CA GLY A 294 -13.49 33.98 -12.16
C GLY A 294 -12.35 32.98 -12.42
N SER A 295 -11.81 32.37 -11.38
CA SER A 295 -11.33 30.98 -11.45
C SER A 295 -11.22 30.37 -10.04
N ALA A 296 -11.38 29.05 -9.97
CA ALA A 296 -11.64 28.31 -8.74
C ALA A 296 -10.61 28.57 -7.62
N GLN A 297 -11.09 28.95 -6.43
CA GLN A 297 -10.30 28.95 -5.19
C GLN A 297 -9.72 27.55 -4.95
N LEU A 298 -8.43 27.41 -5.24
CA LEU A 298 -7.62 26.22 -5.05
C LEU A 298 -7.71 25.76 -3.60
N SER A 299 -8.02 24.48 -3.38
CA SER A 299 -8.24 23.95 -2.03
C SER A 299 -7.63 22.58 -1.82
N GLY A 300 -6.30 22.53 -1.69
CA GLY A 300 -5.66 21.54 -0.81
C GLY A 300 -5.93 21.97 0.65
N PHE A 301 -5.47 21.39 1.76
CA PHE A 301 -4.36 20.49 2.02
C PHE A 301 -4.61 19.65 3.27
N VAL A 302 -3.71 18.72 3.59
CA VAL A 302 -3.43 18.24 4.95
C VAL A 302 -1.91 18.30 5.09
N LEU A 303 -1.37 19.26 5.84
CA LEU A 303 -0.05 19.13 6.43
C LEU A 303 -0.28 18.49 7.80
N SER A 304 0.18 17.25 8.01
CA SER A 304 0.01 16.55 9.27
C SER A 304 1.36 16.54 9.99
N MET A 305 1.42 17.23 11.12
CA MET A 305 2.55 17.25 12.03
C MET A 305 2.21 16.31 13.18
N VAL A 306 3.02 15.27 13.38
CA VAL A 306 2.86 14.35 14.50
C VAL A 306 3.73 14.87 15.63
N ILE A 307 3.11 15.25 16.75
CA ILE A 307 3.76 15.88 17.90
C ILE A 307 3.56 14.97 19.10
N GLU A 308 4.65 14.63 19.79
CA GLU A 308 4.57 14.02 21.12
C GLU A 308 4.53 15.13 22.18
N GLU A 309 3.62 14.98 23.15
CA GLU A 309 3.56 15.80 24.36
C GLU A 309 3.47 14.82 25.52
N VAL A 310 4.50 14.79 26.36
CA VAL A 310 4.45 14.13 27.66
C VAL A 310 4.94 15.14 28.70
N ASP A 311 4.01 15.83 29.34
CA ASP A 311 3.77 15.55 30.76
C ASP A 311 2.45 16.13 31.26
N THR A 312 1.79 15.27 32.03
CA THR A 312 0.61 15.48 32.85
C THR A 312 0.83 16.54 33.93
N HIS A 313 -0.15 17.43 34.10
CA HIS A 313 -0.56 17.93 35.41
C HIS A 313 -2.06 17.68 35.60
#